data_AF-A0A166Q198-F1
#
_entry.id   AF-A0A166Q198-F1
#
_cell.length_a   1.000
_cell.length_b   1.000
_cell.length_c   1.000
_cell.angle_alpha   90.00
_cell.angle_beta   90.00
_cell.angle_gamma   90.00
#
_symmetry.space_group_name_H-M   'P 1'
#
loop_
_entity.id
_entity.type
_entity.pdbx_description
1 polymer ?
#
loop_
_entity_poly.entity_id
_entity_poly.type
_entity_poly.pdbx_seq_one_letter_code
_entity_poly.pdbx_strand_id
1 'polypeptide(L)'
;MGFRGALVLAATSFFMGVQYICFNVDYRMLYQEVTEQAVTDGFQFYATFFNAPPAIRALLHGMIGVAFLALLAKIHAWDESAMFFDGSSLIGYIFALAVYATVCIPALRTVVEPVKGVDSREDQIEAMRVLGAGNTIIIVLLIGVLLLQGGEEYARRAEARELAKMIAGEQKPAADATPVTPQEKKNQ
;
A
#
# COMPACT_ATOMS: atom_id res chain seq x y z
N MET A 1 -1.48 -0.86 16.30
CA MET A 1 -1.04 0.03 15.21
C MET A 1 -0.94 1.48 15.68
N GLY A 2 0.17 2.17 15.38
CA GLY A 2 0.30 3.62 15.61
C GLY A 2 -0.26 4.45 14.43
N PHE A 3 -0.38 5.77 14.61
CA PHE A 3 -0.90 6.71 13.60
C PHE A 3 -0.23 6.57 12.22
N ARG A 4 1.10 6.36 12.19
CA ARG A 4 1.87 6.18 10.95
C ARG A 4 1.41 4.97 10.13
N GLY A 5 1.19 3.82 10.78
CA GLY A 5 0.71 2.60 10.10
C GLY A 5 -0.71 2.77 9.54
N ALA A 6 -1.58 3.47 10.28
CA ALA A 6 -2.92 3.78 9.80
C ALA A 6 -2.90 4.68 8.55
N LEU A 7 -1.99 5.67 8.50
CA LEU A 7 -1.81 6.51 7.31
C LEU A 7 -1.34 5.72 6.09
N VAL A 8 -0.38 4.80 6.26
CA VAL A 8 0.06 3.93 5.16
C VAL A 8 -1.11 3.10 4.64
N LEU A 9 -1.82 2.39 5.51
CA LEU A 9 -2.95 1.56 5.10
C LEU A 9 -4.06 2.36 4.43
N ALA A 10 -4.42 3.52 4.97
CA ALA A 10 -5.45 4.37 4.39
C ALA A 10 -5.07 4.88 3.00
N ALA A 11 -3.84 5.40 2.85
CA ALA A 11 -3.38 5.93 1.57
C ALA A 11 -3.17 4.81 0.53
N THR A 12 -2.59 3.68 0.89
CA THR A 12 -2.43 2.53 -0.01
C THR A 12 -3.78 1.93 -0.41
N SER A 13 -4.75 1.84 0.50
CA SER A 13 -6.10 1.36 0.17
C SER A 13 -6.84 2.32 -0.75
N PHE A 14 -6.67 3.63 -0.57
CA PHE A 14 -7.20 4.63 -1.49
C PHE A 14 -6.67 4.43 -2.90
N PHE A 15 -5.36 4.26 -3.08
CA PHE A 15 -4.78 3.97 -4.40
C PHE A 15 -5.21 2.62 -4.96
N MET A 16 -5.38 1.60 -4.12
CA MET A 16 -5.94 0.33 -4.57
C MET A 16 -7.34 0.52 -5.18
N GLY A 17 -8.17 1.37 -4.57
CA GLY A 17 -9.46 1.75 -5.12
C GLY A 17 -9.35 2.45 -6.47
N VAL A 18 -8.43 3.42 -6.61
CA VAL A 18 -8.16 4.09 -7.90
C VAL A 18 -7.73 3.07 -8.96
N GLN A 19 -6.81 2.18 -8.63
CA GLN A 19 -6.32 1.17 -9.57
C GLN A 19 -7.40 0.15 -9.94
N TYR A 20 -8.29 -0.21 -9.02
CA TYR A 20 -9.42 -1.07 -9.31
C TYR A 20 -10.38 -0.43 -10.33
N ILE A 21 -10.57 0.89 -10.27
CA ILE A 21 -11.36 1.63 -11.27
C ILE A 21 -10.68 1.53 -12.65
N CYS A 22 -9.37 1.78 -12.74
CA CYS A 22 -8.60 1.61 -13.98
C CYS A 22 -8.69 0.16 -14.52
N PHE A 23 -8.60 -0.83 -13.62
CA PHE A 23 -8.60 -2.24 -13.97
C PHE A 23 -9.86 -2.68 -14.72
N ASN A 24 -11.02 -2.06 -14.48
CA ASN A 24 -12.26 -2.39 -15.22
C ASN A 24 -12.15 -2.06 -16.73
N VAL A 25 -11.32 -1.10 -17.10
CA VAL A 25 -11.01 -0.76 -18.49
C VAL A 25 -9.83 -1.60 -18.97
N ASP A 26 -8.75 -1.64 -18.19
CA ASP A 26 -7.51 -2.34 -18.56
C ASP A 26 -7.73 -3.83 -18.77
N TYR A 27 -8.64 -4.45 -18.01
CA TYR A 27 -8.93 -5.87 -18.13
C TYR A 27 -9.39 -6.25 -19.54
N ARG A 28 -10.23 -5.40 -20.17
CA ARG A 28 -10.73 -5.60 -21.53
C ARG A 28 -9.65 -5.42 -22.59
N MET A 29 -8.62 -4.63 -22.29
CA MET A 29 -7.49 -4.37 -23.20
C MET A 29 -6.35 -5.39 -23.07
N LEU A 30 -6.24 -6.06 -21.91
CA LEU A 30 -5.13 -6.96 -21.60
C LEU A 30 -5.51 -8.44 -21.67
N TYR A 31 -6.71 -8.81 -21.22
CA TYR A 31 -7.08 -10.21 -20.98
C TYR A 31 -8.26 -10.69 -21.82
N GLN A 32 -8.77 -9.86 -22.72
CA GLN A 32 -9.83 -10.20 -23.66
C GLN A 32 -9.42 -9.84 -25.10
N GLU A 33 -10.21 -10.30 -26.06
CA GLU A 33 -10.06 -9.85 -27.45
C GLU A 33 -10.31 -8.34 -27.54
N VAL A 34 -9.36 -7.62 -28.14
CA VAL A 34 -9.42 -6.16 -28.24
C VAL A 34 -10.45 -5.77 -29.29
N THR A 35 -11.56 -5.18 -28.83
CA THR A 35 -12.62 -4.65 -29.69
C THR A 35 -12.48 -3.15 -29.88
N GLU A 36 -13.02 -2.63 -30.98
CA GLU A 36 -13.09 -1.18 -31.24
C GLU A 36 -13.87 -0.42 -30.15
N GLN A 37 -14.88 -1.06 -29.55
CA GLN A 37 -15.60 -0.50 -28.41
C GLN A 37 -14.70 -0.39 -27.17
N ALA A 38 -13.95 -1.44 -26.83
CA ALA A 38 -13.02 -1.40 -25.70
C ALA A 38 -11.94 -0.32 -25.88
N VAL A 39 -11.43 -0.15 -27.10
CA VAL A 39 -10.50 0.93 -27.46
C VAL A 39 -11.11 2.30 -27.23
N THR A 40 -12.32 2.52 -27.75
CA THR A 40 -13.03 3.81 -27.64
C THR A 40 -13.34 4.16 -26.18
N ASP A 41 -13.86 3.20 -25.42
CA ASP A 41 -14.14 3.35 -23.99
C ASP A 41 -12.86 3.70 -23.21
N GLY A 42 -11.75 3.02 -23.52
CA GLY A 42 -10.48 3.25 -22.85
C GLY A 42 -9.91 4.64 -23.12
N PHE A 43 -9.96 5.11 -24.36
CA PHE A 43 -9.55 6.48 -24.69
C PHE A 43 -10.41 7.53 -23.99
N GLN A 44 -11.73 7.36 -23.95
CA GLN A 44 -12.62 8.27 -23.22
C GLN A 44 -12.35 8.27 -21.71
N PHE A 45 -12.15 7.09 -21.13
CA PHE A 45 -11.85 6.93 -19.72
C PHE A 45 -10.54 7.64 -19.33
N TYR A 46 -9.45 7.35 -20.05
CA TYR A 46 -8.15 7.93 -19.76
C TYR A 46 -8.07 9.42 -20.07
N ALA A 47 -8.77 9.89 -21.11
CA ALA A 47 -8.91 11.33 -21.37
C ALA A 47 -9.63 12.05 -20.22
N THR A 48 -10.63 11.42 -19.60
CA THR A 48 -11.35 12.00 -18.44
C THR A 48 -10.40 12.18 -17.25
N PHE A 49 -9.59 11.18 -16.93
CA PHE A 49 -8.59 11.27 -15.85
C PHE A 49 -7.50 12.29 -16.16
N PHE A 50 -6.98 12.31 -17.37
CA PHE A 50 -5.94 13.24 -17.80
C PHE A 50 -6.41 14.70 -17.72
N ASN A 51 -7.63 14.96 -18.18
CA ASN A 51 -8.23 16.31 -18.23
C ASN A 51 -8.95 16.72 -16.94
N ALA A 52 -8.88 15.90 -15.88
CA ALA A 52 -9.52 16.19 -14.60
C ALA A 52 -9.09 17.56 -14.02
N PRO A 53 -9.97 18.26 -13.27
CA PRO A 53 -9.61 19.52 -12.61
C PRO A 53 -8.33 19.41 -11.77
N PRO A 54 -7.50 20.47 -11.68
CA PRO A 54 -6.23 20.43 -10.97
C PRO A 54 -6.33 19.93 -9.52
N ALA A 55 -7.45 20.19 -8.85
CA ALA A 55 -7.71 19.72 -7.49
C ALA A 55 -7.67 18.19 -7.37
N ILE A 56 -8.22 17.45 -8.34
CA ILE A 56 -8.20 15.98 -8.35
C ILE A 56 -6.77 15.48 -8.52
N ARG A 57 -6.01 16.07 -9.46
CA ARG A 57 -4.60 15.71 -9.67
C ARG A 57 -3.76 16.00 -8.43
N ALA A 58 -3.98 17.14 -7.79
CA ALA A 58 -3.29 17.52 -6.56
C ALA A 58 -3.64 16.57 -5.39
N LEU A 59 -4.90 16.16 -5.26
CA LEU A 59 -5.32 15.17 -4.28
C LEU A 59 -4.61 13.83 -4.49
N LEU A 60 -4.62 13.30 -5.72
CA LEU A 60 -3.98 12.03 -6.05
C LEU A 60 -2.48 12.06 -5.74
N HIS A 61 -1.75 13.08 -6.18
CA HIS A 61 -0.32 13.19 -5.89
C HIS A 61 -0.03 13.50 -4.41
N GLY A 62 -0.93 14.23 -3.74
CA GLY A 62 -0.85 14.49 -2.31
C GLY A 62 -0.94 13.21 -1.50
N MET A 63 -1.90 12.33 -1.84
CA MET A 63 -2.04 11.01 -1.20
C MET A 63 -0.81 10.12 -1.45
N ILE A 64 -0.14 10.26 -2.61
CA ILE A 64 1.11 9.55 -2.90
C ILE A 64 2.17 9.97 -1.88
N GLY A 65 2.30 11.29 -1.66
CA GLY A 65 3.21 11.86 -0.69
C GLY A 65 2.90 11.43 0.74
N VAL A 66 1.62 11.38 1.14
CA VAL A 66 1.20 10.91 2.47
C VAL A 66 1.67 9.48 2.74
N ALA A 67 1.42 8.55 1.82
CA ALA A 67 1.83 7.16 2.03
C ALA A 67 3.37 7.03 2.09
N PHE A 68 4.08 7.73 1.20
CA PHE A 68 5.53 7.71 1.12
C PHE A 68 6.19 8.25 2.39
N LEU A 69 5.74 9.43 2.85
CA LEU A 69 6.25 10.05 4.09
C LEU A 69 5.90 9.22 5.32
N ALA A 70 4.72 8.58 5.35
CA ALA A 70 4.35 7.69 6.43
C ALA A 70 5.27 6.46 6.49
N LEU A 71 5.59 5.83 5.36
CA LEU A 71 6.55 4.72 5.28
C LEU A 71 7.96 5.13 5.76
N LEU A 72 8.46 6.28 5.29
CA LEU A 72 9.74 6.83 5.76
C LEU A 72 9.75 7.07 7.27
N ALA A 73 8.65 7.63 7.81
CA ALA A 73 8.54 7.90 9.23
C ALA A 73 8.48 6.62 10.09
N LYS A 74 8.09 5.47 9.53
CA LYS A 74 8.10 4.18 10.24
C LYS A 74 9.50 3.58 10.33
N ILE A 75 10.32 3.71 9.29
CA ILE A 75 11.70 3.18 9.24
C ILE A 75 12.61 3.81 10.29
N HIS A 76 12.29 5.00 10.80
CA HIS A 76 13.14 5.71 11.77
C HIS A 76 13.45 4.91 13.05
N ALA A 77 12.62 3.93 13.43
CA ALA A 77 12.86 3.11 14.62
C ALA A 77 14.03 2.11 14.47
N TRP A 78 14.42 1.75 13.23
CA TRP A 78 15.50 0.80 12.92
C TRP A 78 15.46 -0.55 13.65
N ASP A 79 14.29 -0.94 14.19
CA ASP A 79 14.11 -2.28 14.74
C ASP A 79 13.96 -3.33 13.62
N GLU A 80 14.09 -4.60 13.99
CA GLU A 80 14.10 -5.72 13.03
C GLU A 80 12.76 -5.83 12.27
N SER A 81 11.64 -5.55 12.94
CA SER A 81 10.32 -5.50 12.32
C SER A 81 10.21 -4.36 11.30
N ALA A 82 10.68 -3.16 11.65
CA ALA A 82 10.70 -2.00 10.76
C ALA A 82 11.59 -2.25 9.53
N MET A 83 12.71 -2.95 9.68
CA MET A 83 13.57 -3.31 8.56
C MET A 83 12.88 -4.26 7.57
N PHE A 84 12.24 -5.33 8.04
CA PHE A 84 11.65 -6.34 7.17
C PHE A 84 10.26 -5.96 6.64
N PHE A 85 9.37 -5.43 7.47
CA PHE A 85 8.03 -5.07 7.02
C PHE A 85 8.01 -3.68 6.37
N ASP A 86 8.51 -2.66 7.07
CA ASP A 86 8.45 -1.28 6.57
C ASP A 86 9.50 -0.99 5.50
N GLY A 87 10.72 -1.54 5.61
CA GLY A 87 11.75 -1.43 4.59
C GLY A 87 11.32 -2.08 3.27
N SER A 88 10.81 -3.32 3.29
CA SER A 88 10.28 -3.97 2.08
C SER A 88 9.04 -3.27 1.53
N SER A 89 8.16 -2.76 2.40
CA SER A 89 7.02 -1.94 1.97
C SER A 89 7.47 -0.67 1.25
N LEU A 90 8.49 0.02 1.76
CA LEU A 90 9.05 1.21 1.14
C LEU A 90 9.67 0.89 -0.22
N ILE A 91 10.45 -0.19 -0.33
CA ILE A 91 11.04 -0.60 -1.62
C ILE A 91 9.95 -0.91 -2.64
N GLY A 92 8.92 -1.68 -2.26
CA GLY A 92 7.78 -1.98 -3.13
C GLY A 92 7.04 -0.71 -3.57
N TYR A 93 6.85 0.24 -2.64
CA TYR A 93 6.21 1.51 -2.93
C TYR A 93 7.06 2.40 -3.87
N ILE A 94 8.38 2.48 -3.66
CA ILE A 94 9.30 3.19 -4.56
C ILE A 94 9.25 2.59 -5.97
N PHE A 95 9.21 1.26 -6.08
CA PHE A 95 9.12 0.61 -7.38
C PHE A 95 7.77 0.91 -8.06
N ALA A 96 6.67 0.98 -7.31
CA ALA A 96 5.37 1.42 -7.83
C ALA A 96 5.43 2.88 -8.33
N LEU A 97 6.14 3.77 -7.62
CA LEU A 97 6.36 5.15 -8.06
C LEU A 97 7.22 5.22 -9.33
N ALA A 98 8.23 4.38 -9.44
CA ALA A 98 9.05 4.30 -10.65
C ALA A 98 8.19 3.89 -11.85
N VAL A 99 7.41 2.81 -11.75
CA VAL A 99 6.49 2.37 -12.80
C VAL A 99 5.47 3.47 -13.15
N TYR A 100 4.89 4.11 -12.14
CA TYR A 100 3.98 5.24 -12.37
C TYR A 100 4.63 6.36 -13.17
N ALA A 101 5.82 6.81 -12.75
CA ALA A 101 6.50 7.95 -13.34
C ALA A 101 7.06 7.66 -14.74
N THR A 102 7.61 6.46 -14.97
CA THR A 102 8.35 6.14 -16.19
C THR A 102 7.56 5.32 -17.21
N VAL A 103 6.46 4.67 -16.79
CA VAL A 103 5.61 3.87 -17.68
C VAL A 103 4.23 4.51 -17.81
N CYS A 104 3.53 4.72 -16.70
CA CYS A 104 2.13 5.17 -16.75
C CYS A 104 2.01 6.60 -17.27
N ILE A 105 2.83 7.55 -16.80
CA ILE A 105 2.75 8.95 -17.24
C ILE A 105 3.02 9.10 -18.76
N PRO A 106 4.12 8.55 -19.32
CA PRO A 106 4.36 8.65 -20.77
C PRO A 106 3.29 7.95 -21.59
N ALA A 107 2.88 6.74 -21.20
CA ALA A 107 1.84 6.00 -21.92
C ALA A 107 0.51 6.74 -21.93
N LEU A 108 0.09 7.31 -20.80
CA LEU A 108 -1.11 8.14 -20.71
C LEU A 108 -1.05 9.38 -21.61
N ARG A 109 0.12 10.01 -21.74
CA ARG A 109 0.32 11.14 -22.66
C ARG A 109 0.14 10.70 -24.11
N THR A 110 0.73 9.59 -24.54
CA THR A 110 0.54 9.08 -25.90
C THR A 110 -0.93 8.74 -26.19
N VAL A 111 -1.64 8.21 -25.20
CA VAL A 111 -3.08 7.91 -25.33
C VAL A 111 -3.93 9.18 -25.56
N VAL A 112 -3.67 10.26 -24.81
CA VAL A 112 -4.55 11.44 -24.79
C VAL A 112 -4.06 12.57 -25.69
N GLU A 113 -2.75 12.75 -25.79
CA GLU A 113 -2.07 13.82 -26.55
C GLU A 113 -1.03 13.21 -27.50
N PRO A 114 -1.45 12.42 -28.52
CA PRO A 114 -0.54 11.83 -29.49
C PRO A 114 0.19 12.91 -30.29
N VAL A 115 1.46 12.68 -30.58
CA VAL A 115 2.29 13.56 -31.41
C VAL A 115 1.85 13.41 -32.87
N LYS A 116 1.24 14.46 -33.42
CA LYS A 116 0.75 14.47 -34.81
C LYS A 116 1.86 14.15 -35.80
N GLY A 117 1.62 13.16 -36.67
CA GLY A 117 2.57 12.73 -37.70
C GLY A 117 3.68 11.81 -37.20
N VAL A 118 3.69 11.47 -35.90
CA VAL A 118 4.59 10.50 -35.28
C VAL A 118 3.79 9.33 -34.73
N ASP A 119 2.83 9.62 -33.83
CA ASP A 119 2.01 8.60 -33.20
C ASP A 119 0.79 8.28 -34.07
N SER A 120 0.71 7.03 -34.49
CA SER A 120 -0.45 6.47 -35.18
C SER A 120 -1.53 6.02 -34.18
N ARG A 121 -2.71 5.67 -34.71
CA ARG A 121 -3.78 5.09 -33.88
C ARG A 121 -3.36 3.76 -33.23
N GLU A 122 -2.55 2.97 -33.93
CA GLU A 122 -2.02 1.71 -33.40
C GLU A 122 -1.10 1.96 -32.21
N ASP A 123 -0.24 2.99 -32.30
CA ASP A 123 0.65 3.39 -31.20
C ASP A 123 -0.13 3.85 -29.97
N GLN A 124 -1.26 4.54 -30.15
CA GLN A 124 -2.13 4.91 -29.03
C GLN A 124 -2.78 3.69 -28.35
N ILE A 125 -3.21 2.71 -29.14
CA ILE A 125 -3.78 1.46 -28.62
C ILE A 125 -2.70 0.68 -27.85
N GLU A 126 -1.50 0.59 -28.40
CA GLU A 126 -0.37 -0.05 -27.74
C GLU A 126 -0.01 0.68 -26.43
N ALA A 127 0.10 2.01 -26.46
CA ALA A 127 0.34 2.83 -25.28
C ALA A 127 -0.74 2.60 -24.21
N MET A 128 -2.02 2.46 -24.59
CA MET A 128 -3.09 2.15 -23.63
C MET A 128 -2.91 0.75 -23.01
N ARG A 129 -2.43 -0.24 -23.75
CA ARG A 129 -2.10 -1.57 -23.21
C ARG A 129 -0.89 -1.51 -22.29
N VAL A 130 0.14 -0.74 -22.64
CA VAL A 130 1.30 -0.48 -21.78
C VAL A 130 0.88 0.21 -20.48
N LEU A 131 -0.03 1.18 -20.55
CA LEU A 131 -0.60 1.86 -19.39
C LEU A 131 -1.33 0.87 -18.48
N GLY A 132 -2.20 0.02 -19.03
CA GLY A 132 -2.90 -0.99 -18.25
C GLY A 132 -1.99 -2.03 -17.62
N ALA A 133 -0.92 -2.44 -18.33
CA ALA A 133 0.10 -3.32 -17.77
C ALA A 133 0.84 -2.65 -16.60
N GLY A 134 1.19 -1.36 -16.74
CA GLY A 134 1.78 -0.55 -15.68
C GLY A 134 0.87 -0.46 -14.44
N ASN A 135 -0.42 -0.21 -14.63
CA ASN A 135 -1.41 -0.22 -13.54
C ASN A 135 -1.49 -1.58 -12.85
N THR A 136 -1.47 -2.67 -13.61
CA THR A 136 -1.49 -4.04 -13.06
C THR A 136 -0.26 -4.34 -12.21
N ILE A 137 0.93 -3.91 -12.65
CA ILE A 137 2.17 -4.02 -11.85
C ILE A 137 2.02 -3.22 -10.55
N ILE A 138 1.50 -1.99 -10.62
CA ILE A 138 1.25 -1.17 -9.44
C ILE A 138 0.27 -1.87 -8.47
N ILE A 139 -0.82 -2.47 -8.97
CA ILE A 139 -1.76 -3.25 -8.14
C ILE A 139 -1.02 -4.33 -7.34
N VAL A 140 -0.20 -5.15 -8.01
CA VAL A 140 0.54 -6.23 -7.35
C VAL A 140 1.48 -5.68 -6.28
N LEU A 141 2.19 -4.59 -6.56
CA LEU A 141 3.09 -3.95 -5.60
C LEU A 141 2.34 -3.39 -4.39
N LEU A 142 1.21 -2.71 -4.62
CA LEU A 142 0.38 -2.17 -3.54
C LEU A 142 -0.29 -3.28 -2.71
N ILE A 143 -0.68 -4.41 -3.31
CA ILE A 143 -1.14 -5.60 -2.57
C ILE A 143 -0.01 -6.09 -1.66
N GLY A 144 1.22 -6.19 -2.19
CA GLY A 144 2.40 -6.55 -1.40
C GLY A 144 2.60 -5.62 -0.19
N VAL A 145 2.49 -4.30 -0.40
CA VAL A 145 2.55 -3.32 0.70
C VAL A 145 1.44 -3.55 1.72
N LEU A 146 0.18 -3.74 1.29
CA LEU A 146 -0.93 -4.00 2.22
C LEU A 146 -0.73 -5.29 3.04
N LEU A 147 -0.25 -6.36 2.41
CA LEU A 147 0.04 -7.63 3.08
C LEU A 147 1.15 -7.47 4.11
N LEU A 148 2.24 -6.76 3.78
CA LEU A 148 3.33 -6.49 4.72
C LEU A 148 2.86 -5.64 5.91
N GLN A 149 2.11 -4.58 5.66
CA GLN A 149 1.58 -3.70 6.72
C GLN A 149 0.56 -4.43 7.62
N GLY A 150 -0.28 -5.29 7.03
CA GLY A 150 -1.17 -6.16 7.78
C GLY A 150 -0.42 -7.22 8.60
N GLY A 151 0.63 -7.81 8.01
CA GLY A 151 1.51 -8.77 8.66
C GLY A 151 2.25 -8.20 9.86
N GLU A 152 2.78 -6.99 9.75
CA GLU A 152 3.42 -6.28 10.86
C GLU A 152 2.44 -6.03 12.02
N GLU A 153 1.21 -5.59 11.73
CA GLU A 153 0.22 -5.41 12.79
C GLU A 153 -0.17 -6.74 13.43
N TYR A 154 -0.28 -7.81 12.65
CA TYR A 154 -0.52 -9.14 13.17
C TYR A 154 0.62 -9.60 14.09
N ALA A 155 1.88 -9.47 13.65
CA ALA A 155 3.08 -9.82 14.42
C ALA A 155 3.14 -9.04 15.73
N ARG A 156 2.96 -7.71 15.69
CA ARG A 156 2.92 -6.85 16.87
C ARG A 156 1.83 -7.26 17.86
N ARG A 157 0.65 -7.65 17.37
CA ARG A 157 -0.46 -8.13 18.21
C ARG A 157 -0.16 -9.50 18.81
N ALA A 158 0.55 -10.37 18.10
CA ALA A 158 0.97 -11.67 18.61
C ALA A 158 2.00 -11.49 19.74
N GLU A 159 3.05 -10.70 19.51
CA GLU A 159 4.09 -10.36 20.50
C GLU A 159 3.49 -9.74 21.76
N ALA A 160 2.57 -8.78 21.61
CA ALA A 160 1.90 -8.15 22.75
C ALA A 160 1.08 -9.15 23.59
N ARG A 161 0.45 -10.16 22.95
CA ARG A 161 -0.28 -11.22 23.66
C ARG A 161 0.66 -12.17 24.39
N GLU A 162 1.83 -12.47 23.83
CA GLU A 162 2.83 -13.32 24.47
C GLU A 162 3.47 -12.63 25.67
N LEU A 163 3.85 -11.37 25.54
CA LEU A 163 4.40 -10.57 26.63
C LEU A 163 3.39 -10.43 27.79
N ALA A 164 2.10 -10.22 27.49
CA ALA A 164 1.05 -10.16 28.51
C ALA A 164 0.91 -11.48 29.28
N LYS A 165 1.07 -12.63 28.63
CA LYS A 165 1.06 -13.95 29.29
C LYS A 165 2.27 -14.15 30.20
N MET A 166 3.45 -13.69 29.78
CA MET A 166 4.66 -13.76 30.60
C MET A 166 4.51 -12.93 31.88
N ILE A 167 4.08 -11.66 31.77
CA ILE A 167 3.85 -10.77 32.92
C ILE A 167 2.79 -11.34 33.87
N ALA A 168 1.68 -11.87 33.34
CA ALA A 168 0.64 -12.50 34.17
C ALA A 168 1.13 -13.80 34.84
N GLY A 169 2.03 -14.53 34.20
CA GLY A 169 2.68 -15.72 34.75
C GLY A 169 3.67 -15.38 35.86
N GLU A 170 4.42 -14.28 35.74
CA GLU A 170 5.37 -13.77 36.74
C GLU A 170 4.69 -13.12 37.97
N GLN A 171 3.47 -12.60 37.83
CA GLN A 171 2.70 -12.07 38.98
C GLN A 171 2.08 -13.17 39.86
N LYS A 172 1.87 -14.38 39.30
CA LYS A 172 1.35 -15.53 40.06
C LYS A 172 2.29 -16.06 41.17
N PRO A 173 3.61 -16.20 40.99
CA PRO A 173 4.52 -16.65 42.05
C PRO A 173 4.71 -15.67 43.21
N ALA A 174 4.34 -14.39 43.07
CA ALA A 174 4.41 -13.42 44.17
C ALA A 174 3.19 -13.46 45.12
N ALA A 175 2.04 -13.97 44.65
CA ALA A 175 0.80 -14.04 45.43
C ALA A 175 0.72 -15.28 46.34
N ASP A 176 1.51 -16.33 46.07
CA ASP A 176 1.57 -17.56 46.89
C ASP A 176 2.62 -17.49 48.02
N ALA A 177 3.28 -16.35 48.21
CA ALA A 177 4.14 -16.11 49.37
C ALA A 177 3.29 -15.90 50.65
N THR A 178 2.91 -17.03 51.26
CA THR A 178 2.16 -17.11 52.52
C THR A 178 2.82 -16.23 53.61
N PRO A 179 2.08 -15.36 54.32
CA PRO A 179 2.64 -14.63 55.45
C PRO A 179 2.99 -15.62 56.56
N VAL A 180 4.26 -15.73 56.92
CA VAL A 180 4.69 -16.51 58.08
C VAL A 180 4.27 -15.74 59.34
N THR A 181 3.20 -16.20 59.97
CA THR A 181 2.75 -15.67 61.27
C THR A 181 3.80 -15.98 62.34
N PRO A 182 4.30 -15.00 63.12
CA PRO A 182 5.19 -15.27 64.23
C PRO A 182 4.44 -16.07 65.31
N GLN A 183 4.90 -17.29 65.61
CA GLN A 183 4.41 -18.03 66.78
C GLN A 183 4.96 -17.38 68.06
N GLU A 184 4.08 -16.73 68.83
CA GLU A 184 4.30 -16.49 70.25
C GLU A 184 4.45 -17.84 70.98
N LYS A 185 5.68 -18.18 71.39
CA LYS A 185 5.88 -19.18 72.44
C LYS A 185 5.97 -18.49 73.80
N LYS A 186 4.84 -18.58 74.48
CA LYS A 186 4.57 -18.26 75.88
C LYS A 186 5.44 -19.11 76.83
N ASN A 187 5.90 -18.49 77.91
CA ASN A 187 6.56 -19.02 79.10
C ASN A 187 6.41 -20.53 79.39
N GLN A 188 7.53 -21.18 79.70
CA GLN A 188 7.73 -21.95 80.94
C GLN A 188 9.23 -22.11 81.24
#